data_AF-A0A0L0CGC5-F1
#
_entry.id   AF-A0A0L0CGC5-F1
#
_cell.length_a   1.000
_cell.length_b   1.000
_cell.length_c   1.000
_cell.angle_alpha   90.00
_cell.angle_beta   90.00
_cell.angle_gamma   90.00
#
_symmetry.space_group_name_H-M   'P 1'
#
loop_
_entity.id
_entity.type
_entity.pdbx_description
1 polymer ?
#
loop_
_entity_poly.entity_id
_entity_poly.type
_entity_poly.pdbx_seq_one_letter_code
_entity_poly.pdbx_strand_id
1 'polypeptide(L)'
;MAINELLVKLDSLGFKTVAYADEVAVAVTGMHLETLSQRLEETLKIISSWSVTCGLSVNPGKTELVLFTNKYKIPQFPLPRLNGEVLTLSVSAKYLGVIFDRKLSWSLNIISRSSKAIRALYVCRKAIGLHWGINPGNSFH
;
A
#
# COMPACT_ATOMS: atom_id res chain seq x y z
N MET A 1 -1.94 -7.29 -21.51
CA MET A 1 -1.51 -8.69 -21.73
C MET A 1 -0.22 -9.01 -20.98
N ALA A 2 0.82 -8.18 -21.06
CA ALA A 2 2.14 -8.43 -20.46
C ALA A 2 2.18 -8.68 -18.94
N ILE A 3 1.32 -8.03 -18.14
CA ILE A 3 1.32 -8.24 -16.67
C ILE A 3 0.73 -9.59 -16.25
N ASN A 4 -0.20 -10.14 -17.03
CA ASN A 4 -0.77 -11.45 -16.73
C ASN A 4 0.29 -12.55 -16.85
N GLU A 5 1.20 -12.45 -17.82
CA GLU A 5 2.31 -13.39 -17.97
C GLU A 5 3.26 -13.36 -16.77
N LEU A 6 3.54 -12.16 -16.23
CA LEU A 6 4.28 -12.01 -14.98
C LEU A 6 3.54 -12.67 -13.83
N LEU A 7 2.23 -12.43 -13.68
CA LEU A 7 1.43 -13.01 -12.60
C LEU A 7 1.42 -14.54 -12.67
N VAL A 8 1.21 -15.12 -13.85
CA VAL A 8 1.24 -16.58 -14.07
C VAL A 8 2.62 -17.14 -13.74
N LYS A 9 3.69 -16.47 -14.17
CA LYS A 9 5.06 -16.86 -13.85
C LYS A 9 5.31 -16.87 -12.33
N LEU A 10 4.91 -15.81 -11.63
CA LEU A 10 5.09 -15.72 -10.17
C LEU A 10 4.23 -16.74 -9.41
N ASP A 11 3.00 -16.97 -9.85
CA ASP A 11 2.10 -17.97 -9.27
C ASP A 11 2.67 -19.39 -9.40
N SER A 12 3.23 -19.74 -10.57
CA SER A 12 3.91 -21.03 -10.79
C SER A 12 5.15 -21.24 -9.90
N LEU A 13 5.76 -20.16 -9.40
CA LEU A 13 6.87 -20.19 -8.43
C LEU A 13 6.39 -20.22 -6.97
N GLY A 14 5.07 -20.31 -6.76
CA GLY A 14 4.44 -20.38 -5.45
C GLY A 14 4.37 -19.04 -4.72
N PHE A 15 4.40 -17.93 -5.45
CA PHE A 15 4.21 -16.59 -4.90
C PHE A 15 2.76 -16.14 -5.04
N LYS A 16 2.20 -15.54 -3.99
CA LYS A 16 0.90 -14.89 -4.10
C LYS A 16 1.13 -13.48 -4.62
N THR A 17 0.67 -13.20 -5.83
CA THR A 17 0.84 -11.88 -6.47
C THR A 17 -0.49 -11.38 -6.98
N VAL A 18 -0.76 -10.10 -6.74
CA VAL A 18 -1.93 -9.39 -7.27
C VAL A 18 -1.43 -8.11 -7.91
N ALA A 19 -1.96 -7.75 -9.07
CA ALA A 19 -1.64 -6.49 -9.73
C ALA A 19 -2.92 -5.80 -10.19
N TYR A 20 -2.91 -4.47 -10.11
CA TYR A 20 -3.98 -3.63 -10.62
C TYR A 20 -3.39 -2.30 -11.11
N ALA A 21 -3.69 -1.93 -12.35
CA ALA A 21 -3.05 -0.80 -13.02
C ALA A 21 -1.51 -0.88 -12.91
N ASP A 22 -0.88 0.10 -12.28
CA ASP A 22 0.56 0.22 -12.03
C ASP A 22 1.00 -0.30 -10.65
N GLU A 23 0.06 -0.73 -9.79
CA GLU A 23 0.38 -1.25 -8.46
C GLU A 23 0.45 -2.79 -8.45
N VAL A 24 1.58 -3.34 -7.98
CA VAL A 24 1.79 -4.78 -7.79
C VAL A 24 2.00 -5.07 -6.30
N ALA A 25 1.26 -6.04 -5.77
CA ALA A 25 1.39 -6.55 -4.41
C ALA A 25 1.87 -8.01 -4.44
N VAL A 26 2.90 -8.31 -3.64
CA VAL A 26 3.46 -9.66 -3.50
C VAL A 26 3.39 -10.07 -2.04
N ALA A 27 2.93 -11.29 -1.79
CA ALA A 27 2.93 -11.91 -0.49
C ALA A 27 3.68 -13.24 -0.52
N VAL A 28 4.58 -13.41 0.45
CA VAL A 28 5.36 -14.63 0.66
C VAL A 28 5.13 -15.12 2.08
N THR A 29 4.87 -16.42 2.23
CA THR A 29 4.60 -17.05 3.53
C THR A 29 5.59 -18.18 3.80
N GLY A 30 6.03 -18.32 5.05
CA GLY A 30 7.04 -19.30 5.43
C GLY A 30 7.35 -19.28 6.92
N MET A 31 8.04 -20.31 7.40
CA MET A 31 8.42 -20.46 8.81
C MET A 31 9.77 -19.83 9.14
N HIS A 32 10.67 -19.75 8.16
CA HIS A 32 12.03 -19.24 8.30
C HIS A 32 12.18 -17.87 7.65
N LEU A 33 12.57 -16.88 8.45
CA LEU A 33 12.67 -15.48 8.02
C LEU A 33 13.79 -15.23 7.00
N GLU A 34 14.89 -15.97 7.10
CA GLU A 34 15.98 -15.95 6.13
C GLU A 34 15.49 -16.39 4.74
N THR A 35 14.85 -17.55 4.67
CA THR A 35 14.26 -18.08 3.44
C THR A 35 13.18 -17.16 2.89
N LEU A 36 12.36 -16.56 3.76
CA LEU A 36 11.35 -15.57 3.35
C LEU A 36 11.99 -14.35 2.68
N SER A 37 13.07 -13.82 3.25
CA SER A 37 13.78 -12.67 2.71
C SER A 37 14.41 -12.99 1.36
N GLN A 38 15.10 -14.14 1.25
CA GLN A 38 15.69 -14.62 0.00
C GLN A 38 14.64 -14.78 -1.11
N ARG A 39 13.51 -15.41 -0.79
CA ARG A 39 12.38 -15.58 -1.71
C ARG A 39 11.75 -14.25 -2.13
N LEU A 40 11.65 -13.29 -1.22
CA LEU A 40 11.22 -11.93 -1.55
C LEU A 40 12.20 -11.25 -2.52
N GLU A 41 13.50 -11.34 -2.28
CA GLU A 41 14.51 -10.79 -3.20
C GLU A 41 14.45 -11.42 -4.60
N GLU A 42 14.29 -12.74 -4.69
CA GLU A 42 14.12 -13.44 -5.96
C GLU A 42 12.89 -12.92 -6.73
N THR A 43 11.77 -12.78 -6.02
CA THR A 43 10.54 -12.25 -6.61
C THR A 43 10.71 -10.81 -7.09
N LEU A 44 11.33 -9.97 -6.26
CA LEU A 44 11.62 -8.57 -6.58
C LEU A 44 12.55 -8.44 -7.79
N LYS A 45 13.53 -9.33 -7.94
CA LYS A 45 14.38 -9.40 -9.14
C LYS A 45 13.58 -9.75 -10.39
N ILE A 46 12.69 -10.75 -10.33
CA ILE A 46 11.83 -11.12 -11.46
C ILE A 46 10.94 -9.94 -11.88
N ILE A 47 10.31 -9.26 -10.91
CA ILE A 47 9.46 -8.09 -11.17
C ILE A 47 10.29 -6.94 -11.75
N SER A 48 11.48 -6.68 -11.22
CA SER A 48 12.37 -5.62 -11.72
C SER A 48 12.81 -5.90 -13.16
N SER A 49 13.24 -7.13 -13.47
CA SER A 49 13.60 -7.52 -14.83
C SER A 49 12.42 -7.39 -15.80
N TRP A 50 11.23 -7.86 -15.42
CA TRP A 50 10.02 -7.71 -16.24
C TRP A 50 9.65 -6.24 -16.46
N SER A 51 9.75 -5.41 -15.42
CA SER A 51 9.48 -3.97 -15.50
C SER A 51 10.38 -3.33 -16.57
N VAL A 52 11.67 -3.65 -16.57
CA VAL A 52 12.63 -3.16 -17.58
C VAL A 52 12.21 -3.59 -18.99
N THR A 53 11.77 -4.84 -19.18
CA THR A 53 11.30 -5.29 -20.51
C THR A 53 10.05 -4.56 -20.99
N CYS A 54 9.26 -4.00 -20.07
CA CYS A 54 8.09 -3.19 -20.38
C CYS A 54 8.42 -1.68 -20.53
N GLY A 55 9.70 -1.29 -20.44
CA GLY A 55 10.12 0.11 -20.47
C GLY A 55 9.80 0.89 -19.19
N LEU A 56 9.57 0.18 -18.08
CA LEU A 56 9.23 0.73 -16.77
C LEU A 56 10.37 0.50 -15.77
N SER A 57 10.35 1.19 -14.63
CA SER A 57 11.26 0.94 -13.51
C SER A 57 10.53 0.81 -12.18
N VAL A 58 11.00 -0.11 -11.33
CA VAL A 58 10.50 -0.26 -9.96
C VAL A 58 11.31 0.67 -9.05
N ASN A 59 10.61 1.48 -8.26
CA ASN A 59 11.21 2.44 -7.35
C ASN A 59 11.31 1.85 -5.92
N PRO A 60 12.51 1.59 -5.38
CA PRO A 60 12.66 1.06 -4.02
C PRO A 60 12.08 1.98 -2.95
N GLY A 61 12.24 3.29 -3.08
CA GLY A 61 11.71 4.29 -2.15
C GLY A 61 10.18 4.40 -2.12
N LYS A 62 9.48 3.88 -3.15
CA LYS A 62 8.01 3.76 -3.15
C LYS A 62 7.53 2.36 -2.76
N THR A 63 8.43 1.40 -2.58
CA THR A 63 8.08 0.02 -2.26
C THR A 63 7.88 -0.12 -0.76
N GLU A 64 6.69 -0.51 -0.34
CA GLU A 64 6.37 -0.73 1.07
C GLU A 64 6.49 -2.20 1.44
N LEU A 65 7.30 -2.50 2.47
CA LEU A 65 7.50 -3.86 2.98
C LEU A 65 6.91 -3.98 4.38
N VAL A 66 5.99 -4.92 4.59
CA VAL A 66 5.36 -5.18 5.89
C VAL A 66 5.52 -6.64 6.26
N LEU A 67 6.02 -6.89 7.46
CA LEU A 67 6.09 -8.23 8.04
C LEU A 67 4.85 -8.51 8.87
N PHE A 68 4.06 -9.49 8.45
CA PHE A 68 2.93 -10.01 9.21
C PHE A 68 3.39 -11.19 10.07
N THR A 69 3.13 -11.13 11.37
CA THR A 69 3.49 -12.21 12.30
C THR A 69 2.59 -12.20 13.53
N ASN A 70 2.30 -13.39 14.06
CA ASN A 70 1.58 -13.55 15.32
C ASN A 70 2.51 -13.46 16.55
N LYS A 71 3.82 -13.27 16.35
CA LYS A 71 4.78 -13.11 17.44
C LYS A 71 4.59 -11.75 18.12
N TYR A 72 4.62 -11.74 19.45
CA TYR A 72 4.49 -10.50 20.23
C TYR A 72 5.62 -9.50 19.94
N LYS A 73 6.86 -9.98 19.85
CA LYS A 73 8.02 -9.18 19.42
C LYS A 73 8.26 -9.35 17.93
N ILE A 74 8.59 -8.26 17.25
CA ILE A 74 9.05 -8.30 15.85
C ILE A 74 10.35 -9.12 15.84
N PRO A 75 10.40 -10.25 15.13
CA PRO A 75 11.63 -11.02 15.04
C PRO A 75 12.65 -10.27 14.18
N GLN A 76 13.93 -10.58 14.36
CA GLN A 76 14.97 -10.10 13.46
C GLN A 76 14.69 -10.64 12.05
N PHE A 77 14.39 -9.74 11.13
CA PHE A 77 14.07 -10.07 9.75
C PHE A 77 15.18 -9.50 8.86
N PRO A 78 15.91 -10.36 8.13
CA PRO A 78 16.86 -9.91 7.12
C PRO A 78 16.11 -9.10 6.07
N LEU A 79 16.49 -7.84 5.86
CA LEU A 79 15.78 -6.95 4.94
C LEU A 79 16.17 -7.27 3.50
N PRO A 80 15.20 -7.56 2.61
CA PRO A 80 15.47 -7.85 1.22
C PRO A 80 15.93 -6.60 0.48
N ARG A 81 16.74 -6.80 -0.56
CA ARG A 81 17.19 -5.75 -1.48
C ARG A 81 16.37 -5.70 -2.76
N LEU A 82 16.14 -4.49 -3.24
CA LEU A 82 15.58 -4.20 -4.56
C LEU A 82 16.50 -3.22 -5.27
N ASN A 83 16.99 -3.60 -6.45
CA ASN A 83 17.89 -2.77 -7.27
C ASN A 83 19.12 -2.25 -6.51
N GLY A 84 19.66 -3.05 -5.58
CA GLY A 84 20.82 -2.70 -4.76
C GLY A 84 20.50 -1.96 -3.45
N GLU A 85 19.29 -1.42 -3.31
CA GLU A 85 18.82 -0.73 -2.11
C GLU A 85 18.15 -1.69 -1.13
N VAL A 86 18.44 -1.53 0.17
CA VAL A 86 17.81 -2.33 1.23
C VAL A 86 16.42 -1.76 1.52
N LEU A 87 15.39 -2.59 1.38
CA LEU A 87 14.02 -2.18 1.72
C LEU A 87 13.88 -2.01 3.23
N THR A 88 13.07 -1.04 3.65
CA THR A 88 12.80 -0.80 5.07
C THR A 88 11.48 -1.44 5.49
N LEU A 89 11.43 -1.96 6.71
CA LEU A 89 10.19 -2.46 7.28
C LEU A 89 9.29 -1.30 7.69
N SER A 90 8.08 -1.29 7.13
CA SER A 90 7.01 -0.37 7.52
C SER A 90 6.05 -1.04 8.51
N VAL A 91 5.37 -0.20 9.31
CA VAL A 91 4.30 -0.62 10.21
C VAL A 91 2.97 -0.86 9.49
N SER A 92 2.84 -0.35 8.28
CA SER A 92 1.68 -0.54 7.40
C SER A 92 2.05 -0.34 5.94
N ALA A 93 1.29 -0.95 5.04
CA ALA A 93 1.35 -0.70 3.61
C ALA A 93 -0.03 -0.30 3.10
N LYS A 94 -0.09 0.57 2.10
CA LYS A 94 -1.33 0.96 1.45
C LYS A 94 -1.34 0.39 0.03
N TYR A 95 -2.40 -0.36 -0.28
CA TYR A 95 -2.62 -0.92 -1.62
C TYR A 95 -4.05 -0.61 -2.04
N LEU A 96 -4.24 0.01 -3.22
CA LEU A 96 -5.56 0.39 -3.75
C LEU A 96 -6.47 1.15 -2.77
N GLY A 97 -5.88 1.95 -1.88
CA GLY A 97 -6.62 2.72 -0.88
C GLY A 97 -7.03 1.96 0.38
N VAL A 98 -6.62 0.69 0.52
CA VAL A 98 -6.76 -0.12 1.74
C VAL A 98 -5.42 -0.15 2.47
N ILE A 99 -5.46 0.07 3.79
CA ILE A 99 -4.27 0.07 4.65
C ILE A 99 -4.16 -1.30 5.33
N PHE A 100 -3.02 -1.96 5.16
CA PHE A 100 -2.67 -3.22 5.81
C PHE A 100 -1.64 -2.92 6.90
N ASP A 101 -2.07 -2.83 8.16
CA ASP A 101 -1.16 -2.76 9.30
C ASP A 101 -0.65 -4.14 9.70
N ARG A 102 0.49 -4.20 10.40
CA ARG A 102 1.12 -5.47 10.84
C ARG A 102 0.20 -6.44 11.57
N LYS A 103 -0.85 -5.94 12.26
CA LYS A 103 -1.82 -6.76 13.00
C LYS A 103 -3.09 -7.06 12.19
N LEU A 104 -3.19 -6.54 10.96
CA LEU A 104 -4.38 -6.60 10.12
C LEU A 104 -5.62 -6.12 10.88
N SER A 105 -5.46 -5.10 11.71
CA SER A 105 -6.42 -4.72 12.73
C SER A 105 -7.56 -3.81 12.25
N TRP A 106 -7.65 -3.53 10.94
CA TRP A 106 -8.59 -2.59 10.27
C TRP A 106 -8.66 -1.16 10.86
N SER A 107 -8.00 -0.90 11.98
CA SER A 107 -8.17 0.27 12.82
C SER A 107 -7.69 1.53 12.08
N LEU A 108 -6.55 1.44 11.39
CA LEU A 108 -6.05 2.54 10.56
C LEU A 108 -7.00 2.91 9.42
N ASN A 109 -7.71 1.92 8.83
CA ASN A 109 -8.72 2.20 7.81
C ASN A 109 -9.90 2.96 8.41
N ILE A 110 -10.43 2.50 9.54
CA ILE A 110 -11.56 3.15 10.23
C ILE A 110 -11.21 4.60 10.56
N ILE A 111 -10.07 4.83 11.21
CA ILE A 111 -9.60 6.17 11.58
C ILE A 111 -9.47 7.07 10.33
N SER A 112 -8.86 6.55 9.26
CA SER A 112 -8.67 7.28 8.01
C SER A 112 -10.00 7.67 7.36
N ARG A 113 -10.95 6.74 7.30
CA ARG A 113 -12.28 6.96 6.71
C ARG A 113 -13.12 7.93 7.55
N SER A 114 -13.17 7.75 8.87
CA SER A 114 -13.84 8.67 9.79
C SER A 114 -13.27 10.08 9.70
N SER A 115 -11.95 10.23 9.66
CA SER A 115 -11.30 11.53 9.53
C SER A 115 -11.61 12.24 8.21
N LYS A 116 -11.82 11.50 7.11
CA LYS A 116 -12.25 12.06 5.83
C LYS A 116 -13.71 12.51 5.89
N ALA A 117 -14.59 11.68 6.46
CA ALA A 117 -16.00 12.01 6.63
C ALA A 117 -16.21 13.24 7.51
N ILE A 118 -15.50 13.33 8.64
CA ILE A 118 -15.52 14.48 9.54
C ILE A 118 -15.07 15.75 8.80
N ARG A 119 -13.97 15.69 8.03
CA ARG A 119 -13.51 16.83 7.23
C ARG A 119 -14.55 17.29 6.21
N ALA A 120 -15.16 16.35 5.48
CA ALA A 120 -16.23 16.66 4.54
C ALA A 120 -17.42 17.33 5.24
N LEU A 121 -17.83 16.81 6.41
CA LEU A 121 -18.90 17.39 7.22
C LEU A 121 -18.59 18.84 7.64
N TYR A 122 -17.37 19.13 8.09
CA TYR A 122 -16.97 20.49 8.45
C TYR A 122 -17.02 21.45 7.25
N VAL A 123 -16.61 20.99 6.07
CA VAL A 123 -16.72 21.78 4.83
C VAL A 123 -18.19 22.07 4.51
N CYS A 124 -19.06 21.06 4.54
CA CYS A 124 -20.49 21.24 4.31
C CYS A 124 -21.13 22.18 5.34
N ARG A 125 -20.81 22.01 6.63
CA ARG A 125 -21.32 22.88 7.70
C ARG A 125 -20.90 24.33 7.49
N LYS A 126 -19.66 24.59 7.07
CA LYS A 126 -19.18 25.94 6.76
C LYS A 126 -19.93 26.54 5.56
N ALA A 127 -20.11 25.77 4.49
CA ALA A 127 -20.83 26.22 3.30
C ALA A 127 -22.30 26.56 3.60
N ILE A 128 -22.98 25.69 4.35
CA ILE A 128 -24.35 25.94 4.80
C ILE A 128 -24.38 27.18 5.70
N GLY A 129 -23.52 27.28 6.72
CA GLY A 129 -23.47 28.44 7.62
C GLY A 129 -23.29 29.79 6.93
N LEU A 130 -22.63 29.84 5.76
CA LEU A 130 -22.54 31.05 4.94
C LEU A 130 -23.89 31.46 4.32
N HIS A 131 -24.73 30.49 3.93
CA HIS A 131 -26.05 30.76 3.36
C HIS A 131 -27.09 31.19 4.40
N TRP A 132 -26.95 30.74 5.66
CA TRP A 132 -27.90 31.08 6.73
C TRP A 132 -27.72 32.49 7.33
N GLY A 133 -26.76 33.29 6.82
CA GLY A 133 -26.50 34.67 7.26
C GLY A 133 -26.55 35.74 6.16
N ILE A 134 -26.73 35.36 4.88
CA ILE A 134 -26.89 36.33 3.79
C ILE A 134 -28.40 36.53 3.58
N ASN A 135 -28.96 37.52 4.25
CA ASN A 135 -30.28 38.06 3.94
C ASN A 135 -30.08 39.30 3.04
N PRO A 136 -30.29 39.25 1.71
CA PRO A 136 -30.27 40.43 0.87
C PRO A 136 -31.62 41.13 1.01
N GLY A 137 -31.84 41.76 2.16
CA GLY A 137 -33.04 42.50 2.46
C GLY A 137 -32.68 43.69 3.33
N ASN A 138 -32.23 44.77 2.68
CA ASN A 138 -32.42 46.18 3.06
C ASN A 138 -31.32 47.06 2.43
N SER A 139 -31.44 47.32 1.14
CA SER A 139 -30.97 48.56 0.53
C SER A 139 -32.07 49.09 -0.38
N PHE A 140 -32.36 50.38 -0.26
CA PHE A 140 -33.42 51.17 -0.91
C PHE A 140 -34.79 51.15 -0.22
N HIS A 141 -34.97 52.02 0.78
CA HIS A 141 -35.93 53.13 0.74
C HIS A 141 -35.48 54.25 1.67
#